data_AF-A0A258AIJ4-F1
#
_entry.id   AF-A0A258AIJ4-F1
#
_cell.length_a   1.000
_cell.length_b   1.000
_cell.length_c   1.000
_cell.angle_alpha   90.00
_cell.angle_beta   90.00
_cell.angle_gamma   90.00
#
_symmetry.space_group_name_H-M   'P 1'
#
loop_
_entity.id
_entity.type
_entity.pdbx_description
1 polymer ?
#
loop_
_entity_poly.entity_id
_entity_poly.type
_entity_poly.pdbx_seq_one_letter_code
_entity_poly.pdbx_strand_id
1 'polypeptide(L)'
;MTQTAKMRGNHSSLCILNCLNGDRAAVEGATFVIGAAPGSNLQLNSPQCPQLLCRISRNGEAMDLQFSCAVQIDGSEASSLRCLPGEEHTVIGGGHLLAFKHTTQVDAWLALARDNSWYVYSSEKHAWNGLFGPEYLKTWLSQFSANARKQLLLIPNGMEQMGFYIHDAKDILMIPAPMTAPAEKAAWFDRYSSESKGSAAEPAVTGMDLNSEYGEFTCPICWFKFDRGDVMNIAVHNSLRGDPMLGDEAMQRFHATRFNDRGQALDAMGLATSELACPHCRRKLPPGFLDLPHHIFSIVGAPSSGKSYYLSVLVKLLQNSLFQNFGITFRDADPSENVILTQMKTQLFSSSSPEDAFLAKTDLEGALYETLPRQGRKVRLPKPFIFKLSHPATPDSGFSVVFYDNAGEHFEPTRNSADSPGAQHIAVASGIFFLFDPLHNTEFRAMMTGVTDPQIKKHRIDQQDVILAETEVRIKSLLGMDARQRVATPLAVMVGKYDTWSALLGEQELLPAVVDGVVRLDNIKTNSKRVRDFMVRVCPSIVANAEAISSNVCYFAVSPLGSSPVEFLDREGTPRIGPDPKQINPRHVEVPTLWVLAQAVPEMIPSTSAH
;
A
#
# COMPACT_ATOMS: atom_id res chain seq x y z
N MET A 1 49.92 -24.50 -26.79
CA MET A 1 48.93 -25.53 -26.37
C MET A 1 47.88 -24.82 -25.53
N THR A 2 46.79 -24.47 -26.19
CA THR A 2 45.65 -23.71 -25.69
C THR A 2 44.77 -24.63 -24.84
N GLN A 3 44.71 -24.42 -23.53
CA GLN A 3 43.65 -24.99 -22.69
C GLN A 3 42.52 -23.97 -22.59
N THR A 4 41.39 -24.35 -23.19
CA THR A 4 40.13 -23.63 -23.24
C THR A 4 39.52 -23.50 -21.84
N ALA A 5 39.57 -22.30 -21.28
CA ALA A 5 38.66 -21.89 -20.21
C ALA A 5 37.24 -21.85 -20.78
N LYS A 6 36.44 -22.89 -20.51
CA LYS A 6 34.99 -22.86 -20.74
C LYS A 6 34.39 -21.82 -19.80
N MET A 7 33.90 -20.71 -20.35
CA MET A 7 32.92 -19.86 -19.66
C MET A 7 31.71 -20.73 -19.30
N ARG A 8 31.46 -20.93 -18.00
CA ARG A 8 30.19 -21.48 -17.50
C ARG A 8 29.16 -20.36 -17.56
N GLY A 9 28.12 -20.52 -18.37
CA GLY A 9 26.96 -19.63 -18.33
C GLY A 9 26.22 -19.74 -17.00
N ASN A 10 25.47 -18.69 -16.64
CA ASN A 10 24.56 -18.65 -15.48
C ASN A 10 23.52 -19.79 -15.58
N HIS A 11 23.83 -20.98 -15.07
CA HIS A 11 22.86 -22.05 -14.93
C HIS A 11 22.25 -22.01 -13.53
N SER A 12 20.97 -21.68 -13.45
CA SER A 12 20.18 -21.86 -12.24
C SER A 12 19.81 -23.34 -12.04
N SER A 13 19.74 -23.77 -10.79
CA SER A 13 19.29 -25.11 -10.44
C SER A 13 18.54 -25.11 -9.12
N LEU A 14 17.71 -26.13 -8.94
CA LEU A 14 17.03 -26.39 -7.67
C LEU A 14 18.01 -27.06 -6.70
N CYS A 15 18.24 -26.39 -5.59
CA CYS A 15 19.05 -26.86 -4.48
C CYS A 15 18.13 -27.38 -3.37
N ILE A 16 18.56 -28.46 -2.70
CA ILE A 16 17.76 -29.18 -1.71
C ILE A 16 18.59 -29.33 -0.44
N LEU A 17 18.06 -28.88 0.69
CA LEU A 17 18.65 -29.04 2.01
C LEU A 17 17.80 -29.99 2.85
N ASN A 18 18.42 -31.04 3.37
CA ASN A 18 17.88 -31.79 4.50
C ASN A 18 18.25 -31.05 5.80
N CYS A 19 17.27 -30.38 6.38
CA CYS A 19 17.51 -29.44 7.48
C CYS A 19 17.91 -30.16 8.79
N LEU A 20 17.78 -31.48 8.87
CA LEU A 20 18.15 -32.26 10.06
C LEU A 20 19.66 -32.52 10.13
N ASN A 21 20.27 -32.88 9.01
CA ASN A 21 21.67 -33.30 8.97
C ASN A 21 22.57 -32.39 8.13
N GLY A 22 22.00 -31.37 7.47
CA GLY A 22 22.72 -30.43 6.64
C GLY A 22 23.11 -30.99 5.27
N ASP A 23 22.62 -32.18 4.88
CA ASP A 23 22.93 -32.70 3.55
C ASP A 23 22.31 -31.80 2.48
N ARG A 24 23.16 -31.40 1.54
CA ARG A 24 22.86 -30.46 0.46
C ARG A 24 23.06 -31.17 -0.87
N ALA A 25 22.10 -31.00 -1.77
CA ALA A 25 22.20 -31.51 -3.14
C ALA A 25 21.69 -30.46 -4.13
N ALA A 26 22.30 -30.42 -5.31
CA ALA A 26 21.75 -29.70 -6.46
C ALA A 26 21.13 -30.72 -7.42
N VAL A 27 19.98 -30.36 -8.01
CA VAL A 27 19.31 -31.21 -8.99
C VAL A 27 20.11 -31.24 -10.29
N GLU A 28 20.75 -32.38 -10.56
CA GLU A 28 21.49 -32.64 -11.79
C GLU A 28 20.75 -33.64 -12.69
N GLY A 29 20.74 -33.37 -14.01
CA GLY A 29 20.07 -34.24 -15.00
C GLY A 29 18.57 -33.95 -15.20
N ALA A 30 17.89 -34.87 -15.89
CA ALA A 30 16.49 -34.75 -16.26
C ALA A 30 15.52 -35.16 -15.12
N THR A 31 15.96 -36.08 -14.26
CA THR A 31 15.16 -36.62 -13.15
C THR A 31 16.04 -36.75 -11.91
N PHE A 32 15.51 -36.33 -10.76
CA PHE A 32 16.15 -36.46 -9.46
C PHE A 32 15.19 -37.09 -8.44
N VAL A 33 15.67 -38.03 -7.64
CA VAL A 33 14.86 -38.82 -6.72
C VAL A 33 15.30 -38.62 -5.28
N ILE A 34 14.33 -38.33 -4.41
CA ILE A 34 14.48 -38.27 -2.96
C ILE A 34 13.71 -39.44 -2.34
N GLY A 35 14.32 -40.20 -1.44
CA GLY A 35 13.66 -41.33 -0.76
C GLY A 35 14.60 -42.24 0.03
N ALA A 36 14.05 -43.29 0.64
CA ALA A 36 14.80 -44.26 1.44
C ALA A 36 15.51 -45.34 0.60
N ALA A 37 15.20 -45.46 -0.70
CA ALA A 37 15.74 -46.52 -1.56
C ALA A 37 17.27 -46.41 -1.72
N PRO A 38 18.02 -47.52 -1.64
CA PRO A 38 19.44 -47.57 -1.97
C PRO A 38 19.62 -47.23 -3.46
N GLY A 39 20.09 -46.01 -3.75
CA GLY A 39 20.20 -45.46 -5.11
C GLY A 39 19.39 -44.19 -5.38
N SER A 40 18.66 -43.66 -4.40
CA SER A 40 18.08 -42.31 -4.47
C SER A 40 19.19 -41.26 -4.59
N ASN A 41 18.97 -40.20 -5.38
CA ASN A 41 19.93 -39.11 -5.53
C ASN A 41 20.16 -38.37 -4.20
N LEU A 42 19.09 -38.16 -3.43
CA LEU A 42 19.17 -37.75 -2.02
C LEU A 42 18.52 -38.84 -1.16
N GLN A 43 19.36 -39.61 -0.47
CA GLN A 43 18.89 -40.69 0.38
C GLN A 43 18.48 -40.16 1.76
N LEU A 44 17.27 -40.49 2.20
CA LEU A 44 16.71 -40.10 3.49
C LEU A 44 16.62 -41.32 4.42
N ASN A 45 17.04 -41.13 5.68
CA ASN A 45 17.11 -42.18 6.68
C ASN A 45 16.10 -41.91 7.80
N SER A 46 14.85 -42.35 7.59
CA SER A 46 13.77 -42.27 8.58
C SER A 46 12.83 -43.47 8.42
N PRO A 47 12.35 -44.11 9.51
CA PRO A 47 11.36 -45.17 9.45
C PRO A 47 10.04 -44.76 8.78
N GLN A 48 9.76 -43.45 8.76
CA GLN A 48 8.55 -42.87 8.16
C GLN A 48 8.76 -42.49 6.69
N CYS A 49 9.99 -42.54 6.17
CA CYS A 49 10.28 -42.16 4.80
C CYS A 49 9.99 -43.32 3.83
N PRO A 50 9.12 -43.12 2.82
CA PRO A 50 8.90 -44.13 1.79
C PRO A 50 10.15 -44.35 0.94
N GLN A 51 10.20 -45.49 0.23
CA GLN A 51 11.30 -45.83 -0.69
C GLN A 51 11.51 -44.74 -1.76
N LEU A 52 10.40 -44.18 -2.27
CA LEU A 52 10.36 -42.98 -3.10
C LEU A 52 9.50 -41.95 -2.36
N LEU A 53 10.07 -40.81 -1.97
CA LEU A 53 9.34 -39.69 -1.36
C LEU A 53 8.97 -38.65 -2.41
N CYS A 54 9.93 -38.20 -3.21
CA CYS A 54 9.74 -37.17 -4.21
C CYS A 54 10.48 -37.52 -5.50
N ARG A 55 9.82 -37.33 -6.64
CA ARG A 55 10.46 -37.31 -7.96
C ARG A 55 10.43 -35.89 -8.49
N ILE A 56 11.59 -35.38 -8.85
CA ILE A 56 11.78 -34.05 -9.43
C ILE A 56 12.08 -34.22 -10.91
N SER A 57 11.33 -33.54 -11.75
CA SER A 57 11.49 -33.53 -13.21
C SER A 57 11.68 -32.11 -13.70
N ARG A 58 12.61 -31.92 -14.65
CA ARG A 58 12.84 -30.61 -15.27
C ARG A 58 11.83 -30.35 -16.39
N ASN A 59 11.17 -29.20 -16.35
CA ASN A 59 10.19 -28.77 -17.34
C ASN A 59 10.48 -27.33 -17.79
N GLY A 60 11.36 -27.18 -18.79
CA GLY A 60 11.93 -25.89 -19.16
C GLY A 60 12.85 -25.36 -18.05
N GLU A 61 12.57 -24.15 -17.56
CA GLU A 61 13.25 -23.53 -16.41
C GLU A 61 12.59 -23.85 -15.07
N ALA A 62 11.40 -24.48 -15.08
CA ALA A 62 10.71 -24.90 -13.87
C ALA A 62 11.09 -26.33 -13.46
N MET A 63 10.95 -26.61 -12.17
CA MET A 63 11.11 -27.95 -11.60
C MET A 63 9.78 -28.43 -11.05
N ASP A 64 9.31 -29.57 -11.54
CA ASP A 64 8.08 -30.21 -11.09
C ASP A 64 8.43 -31.30 -10.07
N LEU A 65 7.98 -31.13 -8.83
CA LEU A 65 8.17 -32.05 -7.71
C LEU A 65 6.87 -32.83 -7.49
N GLN A 66 6.94 -34.15 -7.61
CA GLN A 66 5.81 -35.05 -7.36
C GLN A 66 6.09 -35.92 -6.14
N PHE A 67 5.23 -35.83 -5.13
CA PHE A 67 5.35 -36.60 -3.90
C PHE A 67 4.50 -37.87 -3.95
N SER A 68 5.00 -38.95 -3.34
CA SER A 68 4.32 -40.26 -3.31
C SER A 68 3.31 -40.41 -2.17
N CYS A 69 3.33 -39.50 -1.21
CA CYS A 69 2.41 -39.40 -0.08
C CYS A 69 2.05 -37.93 0.16
N ALA A 70 1.06 -37.69 1.02
CA ALA A 70 0.73 -36.34 1.46
C ALA A 70 1.91 -35.72 2.23
N VAL A 71 2.28 -34.51 1.85
CA VAL A 71 3.33 -33.71 2.50
C VAL A 71 2.79 -32.31 2.78
N GLN A 72 3.41 -31.61 3.72
CA GLN A 72 3.09 -30.20 3.98
C GLN A 72 4.07 -29.33 3.20
N ILE A 73 3.59 -28.52 2.25
CA ILE A 73 4.37 -27.60 1.42
C ILE A 73 3.99 -26.18 1.83
N ASP A 74 4.97 -25.39 2.28
CA ASP A 74 4.79 -24.01 2.78
C ASP A 74 3.66 -23.88 3.79
N GLY A 75 3.54 -24.88 4.66
CA GLY A 75 2.51 -24.93 5.71
C GLY A 75 1.17 -25.55 5.29
N SER A 76 0.96 -25.90 4.02
CA SER A 76 -0.31 -26.45 3.49
C SER A 76 -0.15 -27.87 2.94
N GLU A 77 -1.13 -28.74 3.13
CA GLU A 77 -1.07 -30.12 2.62
C GLU A 77 -1.19 -30.17 1.09
N ALA A 78 -0.22 -30.81 0.43
CA ALA A 78 -0.18 -30.97 -1.02
C ALA A 78 0.58 -32.24 -1.43
N SER A 79 0.45 -32.65 -2.68
CA SER A 79 1.13 -33.83 -3.26
C SER A 79 2.02 -33.51 -4.46
N SER A 80 2.03 -32.26 -4.91
CA SER A 80 2.93 -31.76 -5.94
C SER A 80 3.26 -30.29 -5.74
N LEU A 81 4.40 -29.88 -6.27
CA LEU A 81 4.87 -28.49 -6.26
C LEU A 81 5.55 -28.22 -7.59
N ARG A 82 5.25 -27.07 -8.19
CA ARG A 82 6.01 -26.52 -9.32
C ARG A 82 6.82 -25.35 -8.81
N CYS A 83 8.15 -25.48 -8.87
CA CYS A 83 9.08 -24.46 -8.40
C CYS A 83 9.69 -23.71 -9.59
N LEU A 84 9.54 -22.39 -9.60
CA LEU A 84 10.09 -21.50 -10.61
C LEU A 84 11.47 -20.96 -10.22
N PRO A 85 12.27 -20.43 -11.17
CA PRO A 85 13.52 -19.76 -10.85
C PRO A 85 13.36 -18.62 -9.83
N GLY A 86 14.19 -18.63 -8.79
CA GLY A 86 14.17 -17.63 -7.71
C GLY A 86 13.24 -17.96 -6.54
N GLU A 87 12.40 -19.00 -6.67
CA GLU A 87 11.50 -19.41 -5.60
C GLU A 87 12.18 -20.30 -4.56
N GLU A 88 11.68 -20.20 -3.34
CA GLU A 88 12.02 -21.04 -2.22
C GLU A 88 10.76 -21.71 -1.69
N HIS A 89 10.89 -22.96 -1.24
CA HIS A 89 9.80 -23.70 -0.64
C HIS A 89 10.30 -24.56 0.52
N THR A 90 9.42 -24.80 1.48
CA THR A 90 9.65 -25.69 2.61
C THR A 90 8.69 -26.88 2.54
N VAL A 91 9.21 -28.08 2.80
CA VAL A 91 8.43 -29.31 2.74
C VAL A 91 8.66 -30.14 3.99
N ILE A 92 7.57 -30.59 4.60
CA ILE A 92 7.56 -31.55 5.71
C ILE A 92 6.95 -32.85 5.20
N GLY A 93 7.76 -33.92 5.18
CA GLY A 93 7.36 -35.21 4.62
C GLY A 93 8.33 -36.33 4.93
N GLY A 94 7.84 -37.55 5.10
CA GLY A 94 8.66 -38.73 5.38
C GLY A 94 9.45 -38.67 6.71
N GLY A 95 9.02 -37.83 7.66
CA GLY A 95 9.74 -37.55 8.91
C GLY A 95 10.94 -36.61 8.75
N HIS A 96 11.03 -35.86 7.66
CA HIS A 96 12.11 -34.90 7.38
C HIS A 96 11.58 -33.48 7.17
N LEU A 97 12.46 -32.51 7.43
CA LEU A 97 12.30 -31.10 7.04
C LEU A 97 13.22 -30.83 5.85
N LEU A 98 12.63 -30.55 4.68
CA LEU A 98 13.33 -30.30 3.44
C LEU A 98 13.11 -28.85 2.99
N ALA A 99 14.19 -28.18 2.61
CA ALA A 99 14.12 -26.83 2.06
C ALA A 99 14.63 -26.84 0.62
N PHE A 100 13.89 -26.18 -0.27
CA PHE A 100 14.12 -26.15 -1.71
C PHE A 100 14.38 -24.71 -2.13
N LYS A 101 15.49 -24.44 -2.82
CA LYS A 101 15.84 -23.10 -3.33
C LYS A 101 16.26 -23.18 -4.78
N HIS A 102 15.51 -22.53 -5.68
CA HIS A 102 15.90 -22.44 -7.07
C HIS A 102 16.77 -21.21 -7.31
N THR A 103 18.09 -21.38 -7.43
CA THR A 103 19.05 -20.26 -7.45
C THR A 103 20.05 -20.34 -8.60
N THR A 104 20.53 -19.19 -9.05
CA THR A 104 21.68 -19.05 -9.95
C THR A 104 23.02 -19.18 -9.21
N GLN A 105 23.01 -19.12 -7.88
CA GLN A 105 24.20 -19.16 -7.02
C GLN A 105 24.43 -20.56 -6.40
N VAL A 106 24.33 -21.61 -7.22
CA VAL A 106 24.42 -23.01 -6.77
C VAL A 106 25.72 -23.30 -6.02
N ASP A 107 26.86 -22.83 -6.54
CA ASP A 107 28.18 -23.06 -5.95
C ASP A 107 28.31 -22.42 -4.56
N ALA A 108 27.78 -21.20 -4.38
CA ALA A 108 27.78 -20.52 -3.09
C ALA A 108 26.87 -21.22 -2.06
N TRP A 109 25.73 -21.75 -2.53
CA TRP A 109 24.80 -22.47 -1.66
C TRP A 109 25.35 -23.84 -1.22
N LEU A 110 26.03 -24.55 -2.12
CA LEU A 110 26.73 -25.81 -1.80
C LEU A 110 27.95 -25.58 -0.91
N ALA A 111 28.60 -24.41 -0.98
CA ALA A 111 29.74 -24.06 -0.13
C ALA A 111 29.38 -23.96 1.36
N LEU A 112 28.09 -23.85 1.72
CA LEU A 112 27.61 -23.98 3.10
C LEU A 112 27.77 -25.41 3.66
N ALA A 113 28.17 -26.37 2.82
CA ALA A 113 28.48 -27.75 3.20
C ALA A 113 27.38 -28.37 4.07
N ARG A 114 27.74 -28.97 5.21
CA ARG A 114 26.81 -29.61 6.14
C ARG A 114 26.29 -28.68 7.24
N ASP A 115 26.36 -27.37 7.04
CA ASP A 115 25.80 -26.43 8.01
C ASP A 115 24.26 -26.55 8.04
N ASN A 116 23.76 -27.03 9.18
CA ASN A 116 22.35 -27.20 9.51
C ASN A 116 21.90 -26.20 10.59
N SER A 117 22.56 -25.05 10.66
CA SER A 117 22.19 -23.98 11.57
C SER A 117 20.99 -23.18 11.06
N TRP A 118 20.36 -22.46 11.98
CA TRP A 118 19.07 -21.82 11.78
C TRP A 118 19.10 -20.37 12.20
N TYR A 119 18.39 -19.56 11.44
CA TYR A 119 17.88 -18.29 11.91
C TYR A 119 16.49 -18.47 12.51
N VAL A 120 16.19 -17.66 13.52
CA VAL A 120 14.83 -17.54 14.07
C VAL A 120 14.38 -16.11 13.88
N TYR A 121 13.33 -15.94 13.07
CA TYR A 121 12.68 -14.67 12.90
C TYR A 121 11.53 -14.54 13.91
N SER A 122 11.55 -13.46 14.71
CA SER A 122 10.44 -13.10 15.59
C SER A 122 9.54 -12.09 14.89
N SER A 123 8.30 -12.48 14.60
CA SER A 123 7.32 -11.56 14.01
C SER A 123 6.79 -10.53 15.01
N GLU A 124 6.94 -10.75 16.32
CA GLU A 124 6.58 -9.80 17.37
C GLU A 124 7.65 -8.71 17.56
N LYS A 125 8.93 -9.11 17.57
CA LYS A 125 10.06 -8.20 17.83
C LYS A 125 10.73 -7.67 16.56
N HIS A 126 10.32 -8.15 15.39
CA HIS A 126 10.93 -7.86 14.09
C HIS A 126 12.45 -8.06 14.09
N ALA A 127 12.90 -9.08 14.83
CA ALA A 127 14.30 -9.35 15.09
C ALA A 127 14.68 -10.73 14.58
N TRP A 128 15.82 -10.78 13.90
CA TRP A 128 16.49 -12.01 13.51
C TRP A 128 17.42 -12.44 14.64
N ASN A 129 17.29 -13.71 15.03
CA ASN A 129 18.13 -14.33 16.04
C ASN A 129 18.86 -15.50 15.40
N GLY A 130 20.10 -15.73 15.80
CA GLY A 130 20.97 -16.74 15.20
C GLY A 130 22.26 -16.12 14.67
N LEU A 131 23.07 -16.85 13.91
CA LEU A 131 22.84 -18.22 13.44
C LEU A 131 22.98 -19.26 14.60
N PHE A 132 22.00 -20.14 14.78
CA PHE A 132 21.98 -21.14 15.86
C PHE A 132 22.22 -22.55 15.35
N GLY A 133 23.20 -23.24 15.92
CA GLY A 133 23.32 -24.69 15.75
C GLY A 133 22.12 -25.45 16.36
N PRO A 134 21.83 -26.69 15.93
CA PRO A 134 20.60 -27.42 16.30
C PRO A 134 20.35 -27.54 17.81
N GLU A 135 21.39 -27.83 18.59
CA GLU A 135 21.26 -27.99 20.05
C GLU A 135 21.04 -26.65 20.77
N TYR A 136 21.70 -25.59 20.29
CA TYR A 136 21.50 -24.26 20.83
C TYR A 136 20.13 -23.70 20.45
N LEU A 137 19.64 -23.98 19.24
CA LEU A 137 18.30 -23.61 18.80
C LEU A 137 17.23 -24.17 19.75
N LYS A 138 17.30 -25.46 20.10
CA LYS A 138 16.37 -26.10 21.06
C LYS A 138 16.41 -25.42 22.41
N THR A 139 17.62 -25.14 22.90
CA THR A 139 17.85 -24.47 24.19
C THR A 139 17.32 -23.03 24.16
N TRP A 140 17.56 -22.30 23.08
CA TRP A 140 17.08 -20.93 22.91
C TRP A 140 15.54 -20.90 22.87
N LEU A 141 14.92 -21.80 22.09
CA LEU A 141 13.46 -21.93 22.02
C LEU A 141 12.81 -22.36 23.34
N SER A 142 13.52 -23.14 24.16
CA SER A 142 13.08 -23.56 25.52
C SER A 142 12.70 -22.38 26.42
N GLN A 143 13.30 -21.21 26.18
CA GLN A 143 13.10 -20.00 26.97
C GLN A 143 11.80 -19.25 26.64
N PHE A 144 11.08 -19.68 25.61
CA PHE A 144 9.87 -19.03 25.13
C PHE A 144 8.62 -19.81 25.53
N SER A 145 7.57 -19.08 25.89
CA SER A 145 6.25 -19.64 26.18
C SER A 145 5.58 -20.20 24.91
N ALA A 146 4.55 -21.02 25.09
CA ALA A 146 3.83 -21.65 23.97
C ALA A 146 3.25 -20.61 23.00
N ASN A 147 2.80 -19.47 23.53
CA ASN A 147 2.21 -18.40 22.73
C ASN A 147 3.28 -17.61 21.98
N ALA A 148 4.38 -17.24 22.63
CA ALA A 148 5.50 -16.54 21.98
C ALA A 148 6.09 -17.35 20.82
N ARG A 149 6.18 -18.69 20.97
CA ARG A 149 6.66 -19.58 19.90
C ARG A 149 5.77 -19.62 18.65
N LYS A 150 4.48 -19.28 18.74
CA LYS A 150 3.59 -19.19 17.56
C LYS A 150 3.98 -18.06 16.62
N GLN A 151 4.73 -17.08 17.13
CA GLN A 151 5.15 -15.89 16.41
C GLN A 151 6.61 -15.98 15.93
N LEU A 152 7.19 -17.19 15.98
CA LEU A 152 8.56 -17.44 15.56
C LEU A 152 8.57 -18.33 14.31
N LEU A 153 9.44 -17.98 13.36
CA LEU A 153 9.67 -18.74 12.12
C LEU A 153 11.13 -19.23 12.09
N LEU A 154 11.33 -20.52 11.79
CA LEU A 154 12.64 -21.15 11.71
C LEU A 154 13.12 -21.16 10.26
N ILE A 155 14.22 -20.47 9.97
CA ILE A 155 14.75 -20.32 8.61
C ILE A 155 16.12 -21.01 8.54
N PRO A 156 16.26 -22.10 7.76
CA PRO A 156 17.55 -22.78 7.60
C PRO A 156 18.60 -21.88 6.96
N ASN A 157 19.88 -22.08 7.32
CA ASN A 157 20.97 -21.35 6.67
C ASN A 157 20.99 -21.61 5.15
N GLY A 158 21.03 -20.54 4.35
CA GLY A 158 20.96 -20.60 2.90
C GLY A 158 19.55 -20.46 2.31
N MET A 159 18.52 -20.24 3.14
CA MET A 159 17.17 -19.82 2.75
C MET A 159 16.96 -18.34 3.11
N GLU A 160 16.18 -17.61 2.33
CA GLU A 160 15.97 -16.15 2.45
C GLU A 160 14.49 -15.74 2.52
N GLN A 161 13.60 -16.53 1.90
CA GLN A 161 12.20 -16.18 1.69
C GLN A 161 11.25 -17.12 2.43
N MET A 162 11.63 -18.40 2.62
CA MET A 162 10.77 -19.40 3.27
C MET A 162 11.41 -20.06 4.50
N GLY A 163 10.56 -20.43 5.45
CA GLY A 163 10.94 -21.11 6.71
C GLY A 163 9.80 -21.93 7.29
N PHE A 164 10.08 -22.66 8.36
CA PHE A 164 9.12 -23.55 9.02
C PHE A 164 8.52 -22.89 10.25
N TYR A 165 7.20 -23.00 10.43
CA TYR A 165 6.60 -22.65 11.71
C TYR A 165 7.01 -23.65 12.79
N ILE A 166 7.24 -23.15 14.01
CA ILE A 166 7.65 -23.99 15.14
C ILE A 166 6.66 -25.12 15.41
N HIS A 167 5.35 -24.86 15.27
CA HIS A 167 4.34 -25.88 15.58
C HIS A 167 4.34 -27.07 14.61
N ASP A 168 4.78 -26.85 13.37
CA ASP A 168 4.91 -27.90 12.35
C ASP A 168 6.26 -28.63 12.47
N ALA A 169 7.32 -27.93 12.89
CA ALA A 169 8.67 -28.48 13.00
C ALA A 169 8.99 -29.11 14.38
N LYS A 170 8.20 -28.85 15.43
CA LYS A 170 8.53 -29.18 16.82
C LYS A 170 8.79 -30.66 17.08
N ASP A 171 8.02 -31.55 16.46
CA ASP A 171 8.11 -32.99 16.75
C ASP A 171 9.32 -33.60 16.04
N ILE A 172 9.62 -33.12 14.83
CA ILE A 172 10.78 -33.58 14.04
C ILE A 172 12.08 -33.01 14.61
N LEU A 173 12.12 -31.73 15.00
CA LEU A 173 13.29 -31.10 15.62
C LEU A 173 13.41 -31.43 17.11
N MET A 174 12.47 -32.20 17.70
CA MET A 174 12.44 -32.53 19.12
C MET A 174 12.56 -31.27 20.01
N ILE A 175 11.79 -30.22 19.68
CA ILE A 175 11.84 -28.94 20.39
C ILE A 175 11.29 -29.16 21.82
N PRO A 176 12.04 -28.81 22.88
CA PRO A 176 11.61 -28.99 24.27
C PRO A 176 10.26 -28.31 24.56
N ALA A 177 9.54 -28.76 25.59
CA ALA A 177 8.31 -28.12 26.02
C ALA A 177 8.49 -26.60 26.28
N PRO A 178 7.46 -25.77 26.04
CA PRO A 178 7.51 -24.34 26.30
C PRO A 178 7.69 -24.01 27.79
N MET A 179 8.28 -22.86 28.06
CA MET A 179 8.44 -22.34 29.42
C MET A 179 7.08 -22.16 30.09
N THR A 180 6.95 -22.57 31.36
CA THR A 180 5.69 -22.48 32.12
C THR A 180 5.48 -21.07 32.68
N ALA A 181 4.22 -20.65 32.81
CA ALA A 181 3.83 -19.30 33.28
C ALA A 181 4.45 -18.87 34.63
N PRO A 182 4.71 -19.76 35.62
CA PRO A 182 5.41 -19.39 36.85
C PRO A 182 6.91 -19.06 36.63
N ALA A 183 7.58 -19.73 35.69
CA ALA A 183 8.98 -19.47 35.35
C ALA A 183 9.15 -18.18 34.52
N GLU A 184 8.13 -17.82 33.74
CA GLU A 184 8.06 -16.58 32.95
C GLU A 184 8.12 -15.32 33.82
N LYS A 185 7.45 -15.32 35.00
CA LYS A 185 7.51 -14.21 35.96
C LYS A 185 8.88 -14.07 36.65
N ALA A 186 9.57 -15.18 36.91
CA ALA A 186 10.88 -15.16 37.56
C ALA A 186 11.99 -14.70 36.59
N ALA A 187 11.98 -15.18 35.35
CA ALA A 187 12.95 -14.79 34.32
C ALA A 187 12.78 -13.34 33.82
N TRP A 188 11.61 -12.72 34.04
CA TRP A 188 11.34 -11.31 33.74
C TRP A 188 11.98 -10.38 34.79
N PHE A 189 12.07 -10.82 36.05
CA PHE A 189 12.63 -10.04 37.16
C PHE A 189 14.17 -10.02 37.18
N ASP A 190 14.82 -11.14 36.85
CA ASP A 190 16.29 -11.22 36.85
C ASP A 190 16.93 -10.49 35.66
N ARG A 191 16.29 -10.51 34.48
CA ARG A 191 16.84 -9.92 33.24
C ARG A 191 16.94 -8.39 33.27
N TYR A 192 16.13 -7.72 34.08
CA TYR A 192 16.13 -6.26 34.24
C TYR A 192 17.04 -5.75 35.36
N SER A 193 17.58 -6.65 36.19
CA SER A 193 18.32 -6.26 37.40
C SER A 193 19.85 -6.34 37.25
N SER A 194 20.38 -6.93 36.16
CA SER A 194 21.82 -7.31 36.09
C SER A 194 22.65 -6.71 34.95
N GLU A 195 22.18 -5.75 34.17
CA GLU A 195 23.03 -5.07 33.15
C GLU A 195 23.34 -3.61 33.53
N SER A 196 24.23 -3.46 34.52
CA SER A 196 25.07 -2.27 34.64
C SER A 196 26.45 -2.67 35.17
N LYS A 197 27.39 -2.93 34.25
CA LYS A 197 28.85 -2.78 34.44
C LYS A 197 29.65 -3.05 33.15
N GLY A 198 29.91 -1.96 32.43
CA GLY A 198 31.19 -1.57 31.79
C GLY A 198 31.89 -2.46 30.75
N SER A 199 32.05 -1.95 29.53
CA SER A 199 33.36 -1.47 29.01
C SER A 199 33.16 -0.70 27.68
N ALA A 200 33.98 0.32 27.45
CA ALA A 200 33.83 1.36 26.46
C ALA A 200 33.91 0.89 24.98
N ALA A 201 32.89 1.29 24.21
CA ALA A 201 32.95 1.59 22.79
C ALA A 201 31.96 2.76 22.54
N GLU A 202 32.34 3.69 21.66
CA GLU A 202 31.60 4.93 21.36
C GLU A 202 30.11 4.67 21.06
N PRO A 203 29.20 5.56 21.51
CA PRO A 203 27.77 5.30 21.39
C PRO A 203 27.36 5.45 19.93
N ALA A 204 27.15 4.31 19.26
CA ALA A 204 26.13 4.24 18.23
C ALA A 204 24.81 4.67 18.89
N VAL A 205 24.19 5.72 18.35
CA VAL A 205 22.90 6.25 18.78
C VAL A 205 21.93 5.08 18.92
N THR A 206 21.69 4.69 20.18
CA THR A 206 20.66 3.74 20.56
C THR A 206 19.34 4.28 20.03
N GLY A 207 18.70 3.53 19.15
CA GLY A 207 17.44 3.90 18.52
C GLY A 207 16.45 4.41 19.55
N MET A 208 16.12 5.70 19.46
CA MET A 208 14.88 6.18 20.03
C MET A 208 13.77 5.39 19.34
N ASP A 209 12.84 4.84 20.11
CA ASP A 209 11.60 4.30 19.55
C ASP A 209 10.96 5.39 18.69
N LEU A 210 11.02 5.22 17.36
CA LEU A 210 10.47 6.17 16.40
C LEU A 210 8.98 6.30 16.66
N ASN A 211 8.58 7.45 17.19
CA ASN A 211 7.20 7.70 17.52
C ASN A 211 6.38 7.81 16.23
N SER A 212 5.35 6.97 16.09
CA SER A 212 4.52 6.94 14.88
C SER A 212 3.32 7.92 14.94
N GLU A 213 3.02 8.47 16.11
CA GLU A 213 1.87 9.34 16.37
C GLU A 213 2.22 10.85 16.39
N TYR A 214 3.48 11.17 16.70
CA TYR A 214 3.99 12.53 16.84
C TYR A 214 5.17 12.78 15.90
N GLY A 215 5.33 14.03 15.48
CA GLY A 215 6.43 14.46 14.61
C GLY A 215 6.04 15.66 13.73
N GLU A 216 7.05 16.35 13.21
CA GLU A 216 6.91 17.48 12.29
C GLU A 216 6.20 17.09 10.98
N PHE A 217 6.50 15.89 10.45
CA PHE A 217 6.00 15.45 9.15
C PHE A 217 5.03 14.28 9.27
N THR A 218 4.09 14.19 8.32
CA THR A 218 3.22 13.02 8.16
C THR A 218 3.52 12.36 6.82
N CYS A 219 3.89 11.07 6.84
CA CYS A 219 4.16 10.34 5.61
C CYS A 219 2.90 10.23 4.74
N PRO A 220 2.91 10.65 3.45
CA PRO A 220 1.76 10.54 2.56
C PRO A 220 1.60 9.13 2.00
N ILE A 221 2.08 8.09 2.69
CA ILE A 221 1.93 6.70 2.26
C ILE A 221 1.45 5.85 3.44
N CYS A 222 2.16 5.91 4.56
CA CYS A 222 1.80 5.12 5.75
C CYS A 222 1.11 5.92 6.86
N TRP A 223 1.05 7.25 6.71
CA TRP A 223 0.38 8.22 7.60
C TRP A 223 0.95 8.32 9.01
N PHE A 224 2.07 7.64 9.27
CA PHE A 224 2.83 7.87 10.48
C PHE A 224 3.61 9.15 10.42
N LYS A 225 3.79 9.71 11.61
CA LYS A 225 4.57 10.92 11.80
C LYS A 225 6.02 10.59 12.10
N PHE A 226 6.89 11.54 11.79
CA PHE A 226 8.32 11.47 12.06
C PHE A 226 8.92 12.88 12.01
N ASP A 227 10.07 13.05 12.65
CA ASP A 227 10.81 14.32 12.65
C ASP A 227 11.88 14.35 11.56
N ARG A 228 12.41 15.55 11.26
CA ARG A 228 13.43 15.72 10.23
C ARG A 228 14.65 14.81 10.41
N GLY A 229 15.05 14.56 11.66
CA GLY A 229 16.19 13.71 12.01
C GLY A 229 15.96 12.21 11.74
N ASP A 230 14.70 11.79 11.66
CA ASP A 230 14.32 10.38 11.46
C ASP A 230 14.33 9.98 9.98
N VAL A 231 14.40 10.94 9.07
CA VAL A 231 14.36 10.67 7.63
C VAL A 231 15.53 9.77 7.22
N MET A 232 15.29 8.85 6.30
CA MET A 232 16.35 8.05 5.68
C MET A 232 16.68 8.61 4.30
N ASN A 233 17.89 8.38 3.85
CA ASN A 233 18.37 8.62 2.50
C ASN A 233 18.41 7.32 1.70
N ILE A 234 18.31 7.40 0.38
CA ILE A 234 18.41 6.24 -0.52
C ILE A 234 19.78 6.24 -1.20
N ALA A 235 20.49 5.12 -1.13
CA ALA A 235 21.81 4.97 -1.76
C ALA A 235 21.73 5.09 -3.30
N VAL A 236 22.84 5.52 -3.92
CA VAL A 236 22.92 5.72 -5.38
C VAL A 236 23.91 4.75 -6.02
N HIS A 237 25.00 4.41 -5.34
CA HIS A 237 25.98 3.47 -5.89
C HIS A 237 25.40 2.06 -6.06
N ASN A 238 25.46 1.48 -7.25
CA ASN A 238 24.83 0.18 -7.59
C ASN A 238 25.24 -0.99 -6.69
N SER A 239 26.42 -0.96 -6.06
CA SER A 239 26.84 -2.00 -5.10
C SER A 239 26.11 -1.94 -3.76
N LEU A 240 25.34 -0.89 -3.50
CA LEU A 240 24.54 -0.68 -2.29
C LEU A 240 23.07 -1.07 -2.52
N ARG A 241 22.83 -2.09 -3.35
CA ARG A 241 21.55 -2.80 -3.47
C ARG A 241 21.43 -3.85 -2.37
N GLY A 242 20.20 -4.29 -2.06
CA GLY A 242 19.94 -5.13 -0.89
C GLY A 242 19.43 -4.32 0.29
N ASP A 243 18.23 -3.75 0.16
CA ASP A 243 17.55 -3.14 1.31
C ASP A 243 16.97 -4.24 2.21
N PRO A 244 17.31 -4.29 3.51
CA PRO A 244 16.86 -5.36 4.41
C PRO A 244 15.34 -5.49 4.56
N MET A 245 14.57 -4.43 4.25
CA MET A 245 13.10 -4.45 4.34
C MET A 245 12.41 -4.54 2.98
N LEU A 246 13.05 -4.06 1.91
CA LEU A 246 12.44 -3.97 0.57
C LEU A 246 13.01 -4.96 -0.43
N GLY A 247 14.07 -5.70 -0.08
CA GLY A 247 14.65 -6.78 -0.88
C GLY A 247 15.85 -6.37 -1.72
N ASP A 248 16.40 -7.36 -2.44
CA ASP A 248 17.69 -7.27 -3.13
C ASP A 248 17.72 -6.28 -4.29
N GLU A 249 16.60 -6.11 -4.97
CA GLU A 249 16.50 -5.17 -6.08
C GLU A 249 16.45 -3.70 -5.62
N ALA A 250 16.15 -3.46 -4.35
CA ALA A 250 15.99 -2.11 -3.82
C ALA A 250 17.33 -1.54 -3.32
N MET A 251 17.58 -0.25 -3.62
CA MET A 251 18.72 0.46 -3.05
C MET A 251 18.61 0.57 -1.54
N GLN A 252 19.71 0.44 -0.81
CA GLN A 252 19.73 0.54 0.64
C GLN A 252 19.25 1.90 1.13
N ARG A 253 18.34 1.90 2.12
CA ARG A 253 18.03 3.09 2.92
C ARG A 253 19.00 3.21 4.09
N PHE A 254 19.49 4.41 4.34
CA PHE A 254 20.44 4.68 5.42
C PHE A 254 20.17 6.04 6.07
N HIS A 255 20.56 6.22 7.33
CA HIS A 255 20.57 7.53 7.97
C HIS A 255 21.90 8.23 7.65
N ALA A 256 21.83 9.43 7.08
CA ALA A 256 23.04 10.15 6.70
C ALA A 256 23.81 10.65 7.93
N THR A 257 25.07 10.27 8.01
CA THR A 257 26.05 10.78 9.00
C THR A 257 27.13 11.65 8.36
N ARG A 258 27.15 11.70 7.02
CA ARG A 258 28.15 12.43 6.21
C ARG A 258 27.44 13.26 5.16
N PHE A 259 27.93 14.49 4.97
CA PHE A 259 27.40 15.45 4.01
C PHE A 259 28.54 16.10 3.24
N ASN A 260 28.28 16.52 2.00
CA ASN A 260 29.20 17.36 1.23
C ASN A 260 29.03 18.85 1.58
N ASP A 261 29.85 19.71 0.98
CA ASP A 261 29.82 21.17 1.20
C ASP A 261 28.49 21.85 0.81
N ARG A 262 27.60 21.13 0.10
CA ARG A 262 26.26 21.60 -0.29
C ARG A 262 25.16 21.05 0.63
N GLY A 263 25.52 20.36 1.71
CA GLY A 263 24.56 19.75 2.64
C GLY A 263 23.86 18.51 2.10
N GLN A 264 24.35 17.89 1.02
CA GLN A 264 23.77 16.66 0.49
C GLN A 264 24.36 15.44 1.20
N ALA A 265 23.50 14.49 1.56
CA ALA A 265 23.91 13.24 2.20
C ALA A 265 24.84 12.44 1.27
N LEU A 266 25.85 11.80 1.85
CA LEU A 266 26.78 10.92 1.15
C LEU A 266 26.49 9.46 1.51
N ASP A 267 26.38 8.60 0.50
CA ASP A 267 26.29 7.15 0.70
C ASP A 267 27.64 6.55 1.16
N ALA A 268 27.64 5.25 1.47
CA ALA A 268 28.84 4.57 1.97
C ALA A 268 30.02 4.61 0.98
N MET A 269 29.76 4.78 -0.32
CA MET A 269 30.78 4.89 -1.37
C MET A 269 31.16 6.36 -1.67
N GLY A 270 30.63 7.32 -0.89
CA GLY A 270 30.92 8.74 -1.02
C GLY A 270 30.16 9.45 -2.14
N LEU A 271 29.13 8.82 -2.73
CA LEU A 271 28.29 9.48 -3.72
C LEU A 271 27.19 10.29 -3.04
N ALA A 272 26.93 11.48 -3.56
CA ALA A 272 25.87 12.35 -3.06
C ALA A 272 24.48 11.82 -3.45
N THR A 273 23.55 11.82 -2.51
CA THR A 273 22.14 11.49 -2.71
C THR A 273 21.23 12.64 -2.28
N SER A 274 20.12 12.77 -2.99
CA SER A 274 19.03 13.71 -2.68
C SER A 274 17.70 13.01 -2.43
N GLU A 275 17.67 11.68 -2.60
CA GLU A 275 16.45 10.91 -2.41
C GLU A 275 16.26 10.56 -0.94
N LEU A 276 15.04 10.81 -0.47
CA LEU A 276 14.62 10.56 0.91
C LEU A 276 13.63 9.40 0.96
N ALA A 277 13.59 8.71 2.08
CA ALA A 277 12.66 7.63 2.36
C ALA A 277 12.05 7.77 3.75
N CYS A 278 10.80 7.35 3.87
CA CYS A 278 10.08 7.32 5.14
C CYS A 278 10.74 6.30 6.09
N PRO A 279 11.05 6.67 7.35
CA PRO A 279 11.62 5.73 8.34
C PRO A 279 10.73 4.51 8.59
N HIS A 280 9.42 4.71 8.56
CA HIS A 280 8.43 3.68 8.89
C HIS A 280 8.19 2.70 7.75
N CYS A 281 7.80 3.22 6.58
CA CYS A 281 7.40 2.37 5.45
C CYS A 281 8.47 2.20 4.37
N ARG A 282 9.63 2.84 4.55
CA ARG A 282 10.79 2.76 3.63
C ARG A 282 10.54 3.30 2.23
N ARG A 283 9.32 3.75 1.94
CA ARG A 283 8.93 4.30 0.65
C ARG A 283 9.67 5.61 0.39
N LYS A 284 10.12 5.79 -0.85
CA LYS A 284 10.69 7.06 -1.33
C LYS A 284 9.67 8.18 -1.12
N LEU A 285 10.13 9.27 -0.51
CA LEU A 285 9.35 10.48 -0.28
C LEU A 285 9.43 11.40 -1.50
N PRO A 286 8.42 12.26 -1.71
CA PRO A 286 8.41 13.22 -2.83
C PRO A 286 9.62 14.16 -2.79
N PRO A 287 10.07 14.67 -3.94
CA PRO A 287 11.09 15.72 -3.99
C PRO A 287 10.67 16.95 -3.17
N GLY A 288 11.57 17.45 -2.31
CA GLY A 288 11.30 18.61 -1.45
C GLY A 288 10.27 18.34 -0.34
N PHE A 289 10.00 17.07 0.01
CA PHE A 289 9.02 16.69 1.03
C PHE A 289 9.25 17.40 2.38
N LEU A 290 10.52 17.61 2.77
CA LEU A 290 10.84 18.27 4.03
C LEU A 290 10.74 19.80 3.96
N ASP A 291 10.61 20.38 2.77
CA ASP A 291 10.71 21.83 2.56
C ASP A 291 9.34 22.49 2.36
N LEU A 292 8.32 21.70 2.04
CA LEU A 292 6.99 22.18 1.70
C LEU A 292 5.93 21.60 2.66
N PRO A 293 4.91 22.38 3.05
CA PRO A 293 3.72 21.83 3.68
C PRO A 293 3.00 20.84 2.76
N HIS A 294 2.38 19.81 3.32
CA HIS A 294 1.63 18.79 2.58
C HIS A 294 0.18 18.73 3.06
N HIS A 295 -0.77 18.89 2.13
CA HIS A 295 -2.19 18.80 2.40
C HIS A 295 -2.78 17.53 1.78
N ILE A 296 -3.29 16.64 2.63
CA ILE A 296 -3.90 15.37 2.20
C ILE A 296 -5.38 15.58 1.92
N PHE A 297 -5.81 15.27 0.69
CA PHE A 297 -7.19 15.28 0.22
C PHE A 297 -7.66 13.86 -0.06
N SER A 298 -8.67 13.43 0.70
CA SER A 298 -9.23 12.08 0.62
C SER A 298 -10.52 12.06 -0.19
N ILE A 299 -10.55 11.32 -1.31
CA ILE A 299 -11.77 11.12 -2.09
C ILE A 299 -12.41 9.80 -1.68
N VAL A 300 -13.66 9.86 -1.20
CA VAL A 300 -14.44 8.73 -0.67
C VAL A 300 -15.74 8.61 -1.49
N GLY A 301 -16.19 7.39 -1.72
CA GLY A 301 -17.48 7.14 -2.37
C GLY A 301 -17.64 5.68 -2.80
N ALA A 302 -18.87 5.27 -3.08
CA ALA A 302 -19.17 3.90 -3.47
C ALA A 302 -18.38 3.41 -4.71
N PRO A 303 -18.14 2.09 -4.85
CA PRO A 303 -17.57 1.54 -6.07
C PRO A 303 -18.35 2.04 -7.31
N SER A 304 -17.60 2.44 -8.34
CA SER A 304 -18.14 3.05 -9.56
C SER A 304 -18.91 4.37 -9.41
N SER A 305 -18.80 5.10 -8.30
CA SER A 305 -19.43 6.44 -8.16
C SER A 305 -18.82 7.53 -9.06
N GLY A 306 -17.74 7.21 -9.79
CA GLY A 306 -17.07 8.13 -10.73
C GLY A 306 -15.83 8.84 -10.18
N LYS A 307 -15.25 8.40 -9.06
CA LYS A 307 -14.07 9.04 -8.43
C LYS A 307 -12.87 9.21 -9.37
N SER A 308 -12.49 8.16 -10.10
CA SER A 308 -11.33 8.23 -11.00
C SER A 308 -11.57 9.18 -12.18
N TYR A 309 -12.82 9.27 -12.68
CA TYR A 309 -13.23 10.30 -13.63
C TYR A 309 -13.18 11.70 -13.02
N TYR A 310 -13.72 11.87 -11.80
CA TYR A 310 -13.66 13.13 -11.05
C TYR A 310 -12.21 13.61 -10.88
N LEU A 311 -11.31 12.75 -10.39
CA LEU A 311 -9.92 13.11 -10.14
C LEU A 311 -9.17 13.48 -11.42
N SER A 312 -9.37 12.70 -12.50
CA SER A 312 -8.73 12.97 -13.79
C SER A 312 -9.16 14.31 -14.39
N VAL A 313 -10.46 14.62 -14.31
CA VAL A 313 -11.02 15.91 -14.76
C VAL A 313 -10.56 17.05 -13.84
N LEU A 314 -10.61 16.87 -12.52
CA LEU A 314 -10.18 17.86 -11.53
C LEU A 314 -8.76 18.32 -11.79
N VAL A 315 -7.82 17.38 -11.95
CA VAL A 315 -6.40 17.67 -12.22
C VAL A 315 -6.23 18.46 -13.50
N LYS A 316 -6.97 18.12 -14.57
CA LYS A 316 -6.96 18.88 -15.83
C LYS A 316 -7.47 20.31 -15.65
N LEU A 317 -8.53 20.50 -14.87
CA LEU A 317 -9.13 21.81 -14.64
C LEU A 317 -8.26 22.69 -13.74
N LEU A 318 -7.74 22.14 -12.62
CA LEU A 318 -6.87 22.87 -11.70
C LEU A 318 -5.60 23.41 -12.38
N GLN A 319 -5.04 22.68 -13.35
CA GLN A 319 -3.90 23.16 -14.15
C GLN A 319 -4.16 24.52 -14.83
N ASN A 320 -5.41 24.76 -15.24
CA ASN A 320 -5.80 25.99 -15.92
C ASN A 320 -6.42 27.00 -14.93
N SER A 321 -7.39 26.56 -14.13
CA SER A 321 -8.19 27.45 -13.29
C SER A 321 -7.37 28.08 -12.17
N LEU A 322 -6.41 27.36 -11.57
CA LEU A 322 -5.55 27.94 -10.54
C LEU A 322 -4.64 29.04 -11.10
N PHE A 323 -4.11 28.82 -12.30
CA PHE A 323 -3.25 29.80 -12.95
C PHE A 323 -4.04 31.02 -13.42
N GLN A 324 -5.18 30.81 -14.07
CA GLN A 324 -6.00 31.91 -14.60
C GLN A 324 -6.60 32.79 -13.50
N ASN A 325 -7.07 32.19 -12.40
CA ASN A 325 -7.75 32.94 -11.35
C ASN A 325 -6.80 33.47 -10.27
N PHE A 326 -5.72 32.76 -9.95
CA PHE A 326 -4.87 33.08 -8.79
C PHE A 326 -3.39 33.22 -9.14
N GLY A 327 -2.99 33.04 -10.40
CA GLY A 327 -1.58 33.03 -10.79
C GLY A 327 -0.80 31.83 -10.25
N ILE A 328 -1.48 30.81 -9.70
CA ILE A 328 -0.83 29.65 -9.08
C ILE A 328 -0.53 28.60 -10.13
N THR A 329 0.72 28.13 -10.13
CA THR A 329 1.12 26.98 -10.94
C THR A 329 0.77 25.68 -10.22
N PHE A 330 0.18 24.74 -10.95
CA PHE A 330 -0.12 23.38 -10.47
C PHE A 330 0.72 22.38 -11.27
N ARG A 331 1.71 21.77 -10.63
CA ARG A 331 2.71 20.90 -11.29
C ARG A 331 2.69 19.50 -10.70
N ASP A 332 2.96 18.53 -11.56
CA ASP A 332 3.24 17.17 -11.12
C ASP A 332 4.53 17.14 -10.30
N ALA A 333 4.44 16.70 -9.04
CA ALA A 333 5.59 16.64 -8.13
C ALA A 333 6.30 15.27 -8.18
N ASP A 334 5.62 14.25 -8.69
CA ASP A 334 6.16 12.88 -8.81
C ASP A 334 5.64 12.20 -10.09
N PRO A 335 6.20 12.55 -11.27
CA PRO A 335 5.71 12.05 -12.54
C PRO A 335 5.77 10.52 -12.67
N SER A 336 6.74 9.88 -12.00
CA SER A 336 6.87 8.42 -11.94
C SER A 336 5.67 7.78 -11.24
N GLU A 337 5.24 8.33 -10.12
CA GLU A 337 4.14 7.77 -9.33
C GLU A 337 2.76 8.22 -9.84
N ASN A 338 2.68 9.40 -10.46
CA ASN A 338 1.46 9.93 -11.07
C ASN A 338 1.15 9.37 -12.47
N VAL A 339 1.92 8.38 -12.95
CA VAL A 339 1.81 7.85 -14.33
C VAL A 339 0.40 7.33 -14.65
N ILE A 340 -0.23 6.61 -13.72
CA ILE A 340 -1.58 6.03 -13.91
C ILE A 340 -2.61 7.15 -14.08
N LEU A 341 -2.55 8.19 -13.25
CA LEU A 341 -3.46 9.33 -13.33
C LEU A 341 -3.21 10.16 -14.60
N THR A 342 -1.95 10.30 -15.01
CA THR A 342 -1.60 10.95 -16.28
C THR A 342 -2.14 10.16 -17.47
N GLN A 343 -2.07 8.82 -17.44
CA GLN A 343 -2.68 7.95 -18.45
C GLN A 343 -4.19 8.11 -18.49
N MET A 344 -4.89 8.01 -17.35
CA MET A 344 -6.35 8.21 -17.29
C MET A 344 -6.76 9.58 -17.85
N LYS A 345 -6.07 10.66 -17.45
CA LYS A 345 -6.33 12.01 -17.96
C LYS A 345 -6.12 12.10 -19.47
N THR A 346 -5.00 11.55 -19.97
CA THR A 346 -4.69 11.56 -21.41
C THR A 346 -5.74 10.76 -22.18
N GLN A 347 -6.13 9.61 -21.65
CA GLN A 347 -7.17 8.77 -22.22
C GLN A 347 -8.51 9.50 -22.29
N LEU A 348 -8.91 10.27 -21.28
CA LEU A 348 -10.16 11.04 -21.34
C LEU A 348 -10.13 12.19 -22.34
N PHE A 349 -9.04 12.96 -22.38
CA PHE A 349 -8.99 14.24 -23.12
C PHE A 349 -8.27 14.18 -24.47
N SER A 350 -7.61 13.07 -24.80
CA SER A 350 -6.92 12.88 -26.08
C SER A 350 -7.53 11.78 -26.94
N SER A 351 -8.59 11.12 -26.45
CA SER A 351 -9.33 10.11 -27.21
C SER A 351 -10.26 10.73 -28.24
N SER A 352 -10.46 10.02 -29.36
CA SER A 352 -11.36 10.42 -30.44
C SER A 352 -12.69 9.64 -30.44
N SER A 353 -12.77 8.56 -29.66
CA SER A 353 -13.92 7.67 -29.55
C SER A 353 -14.28 7.37 -28.08
N PRO A 354 -15.54 6.99 -27.77
CA PRO A 354 -15.94 6.55 -26.44
C PRO A 354 -15.22 5.29 -25.95
N GLU A 355 -14.85 4.41 -26.89
CA GLU A 355 -14.08 3.21 -26.60
C GLU A 355 -12.69 3.54 -26.06
N ASP A 356 -11.99 4.46 -26.73
CA ASP A 356 -10.66 4.88 -26.29
C ASP A 356 -10.75 5.69 -24.99
N ALA A 357 -11.81 6.47 -24.78
CA ALA A 357 -12.01 7.28 -23.57
C ALA A 357 -12.47 6.48 -22.34
N PHE A 358 -12.80 5.19 -22.50
CA PHE A 358 -13.33 4.35 -21.42
C PHE A 358 -12.24 3.90 -20.44
N LEU A 359 -12.38 4.28 -19.16
CA LEU A 359 -11.49 3.84 -18.09
C LEU A 359 -11.94 2.48 -17.53
N ALA A 360 -11.21 1.41 -17.85
CA ALA A 360 -11.49 0.05 -17.36
C ALA A 360 -11.14 -0.12 -15.87
N LYS A 361 -12.02 -0.77 -15.09
CA LYS A 361 -11.86 -0.92 -13.62
C LYS A 361 -10.70 -1.86 -13.26
N THR A 362 -10.49 -2.94 -14.03
CA THR A 362 -9.50 -3.99 -13.78
C THR A 362 -8.06 -3.49 -13.85
N ASP A 363 -7.77 -2.53 -14.74
CA ASP A 363 -6.41 -1.97 -14.90
C ASP A 363 -6.03 -1.03 -13.75
N LEU A 364 -7.04 -0.46 -13.06
CA LEU A 364 -6.84 0.55 -12.02
C LEU A 364 -6.63 -0.09 -10.64
N GLU A 365 -7.37 -1.14 -10.27
CA GLU A 365 -7.35 -1.66 -8.90
C GLU A 365 -6.03 -2.33 -8.49
N GLY A 366 -5.31 -2.95 -9.43
CA GLY A 366 -3.99 -3.56 -9.17
C GLY A 366 -2.89 -2.51 -8.98
N ALA A 367 -2.89 -1.51 -9.86
CA ALA A 367 -1.79 -0.57 -10.03
C ALA A 367 -1.82 0.62 -9.03
N LEU A 368 -3.01 0.94 -8.47
CA LEU A 368 -3.19 2.03 -7.50
C LEU A 368 -2.75 1.67 -6.06
N TYR A 369 -2.22 0.48 -5.83
CA TYR A 369 -1.77 0.04 -4.51
C TYR A 369 -0.38 -0.58 -4.56
N GLU A 370 0.33 -0.46 -3.44
CA GLU A 370 1.67 -1.02 -3.26
C GLU A 370 1.77 -1.72 -1.90
N THR A 371 2.50 -2.83 -1.84
CA THR A 371 2.72 -3.56 -0.59
C THR A 371 3.97 -3.05 0.11
N LEU A 372 3.79 -2.40 1.26
CA LEU A 372 4.88 -1.74 2.00
C LEU A 372 4.94 -2.20 3.46
N PRO A 373 6.14 -2.14 4.10
CA PRO A 373 6.27 -2.32 5.54
C PRO A 373 5.42 -1.31 6.30
N ARG A 374 4.69 -1.76 7.32
CA ARG A 374 3.94 -0.90 8.25
C ARG A 374 3.69 -1.65 9.55
N GLN A 375 4.13 -1.09 10.68
CA GLN A 375 4.05 -1.76 12.01
C GLN A 375 4.62 -3.19 11.95
N GLY A 376 5.74 -3.35 11.26
CA GLY A 376 6.49 -4.60 11.14
C GLY A 376 5.82 -5.75 10.38
N ARG A 377 4.71 -5.49 9.70
CA ARG A 377 4.10 -6.38 8.69
C ARG A 377 4.10 -5.73 7.32
N LYS A 378 3.93 -6.51 6.26
CA LYS A 378 3.68 -6.00 4.91
C LYS A 378 2.19 -5.77 4.73
N VAL A 379 1.80 -4.57 4.30
CA VAL A 379 0.39 -4.22 4.07
C VAL A 379 0.24 -3.51 2.73
N ARG A 380 -0.92 -3.70 2.10
CA ARG A 380 -1.27 -3.03 0.85
C ARG A 380 -1.78 -1.61 1.15
N LEU A 381 -1.04 -0.60 0.69
CA LEU A 381 -1.35 0.82 0.86
C LEU A 381 -1.69 1.47 -0.49
N PRO A 382 -2.64 2.42 -0.52
CA PRO A 382 -2.96 3.16 -1.73
C PRO A 382 -1.79 4.07 -2.10
N LYS A 383 -1.54 4.20 -3.41
CA LYS A 383 -0.56 5.15 -3.93
C LYS A 383 -1.15 6.56 -3.91
N PRO A 384 -0.44 7.55 -3.32
CA PRO A 384 -0.87 8.94 -3.39
C PRO A 384 -0.58 9.55 -4.77
N PHE A 385 -1.41 10.52 -5.18
CA PHE A 385 -1.09 11.40 -6.30
C PHE A 385 -0.66 12.77 -5.80
N ILE A 386 0.55 13.21 -6.15
CA ILE A 386 1.20 14.35 -5.48
C ILE A 386 1.48 15.47 -6.48
N PHE A 387 1.00 16.66 -6.14
CA PHE A 387 1.14 17.85 -6.98
C PHE A 387 1.68 19.01 -6.16
N LYS A 388 2.58 19.80 -6.76
CA LYS A 388 3.13 21.02 -6.17
C LYS A 388 2.36 22.23 -6.67
N LEU A 389 1.94 23.07 -5.74
CA LEU A 389 1.33 24.37 -5.99
C LEU A 389 2.30 25.47 -5.56
N SER A 390 2.47 26.48 -6.41
CA SER A 390 3.32 27.63 -6.07
C SER A 390 2.96 28.85 -6.91
N HIS A 391 3.10 30.04 -6.32
CA HIS A 391 2.90 31.30 -7.01
C HIS A 391 4.25 31.83 -7.53
N PRO A 392 4.40 32.22 -8.82
CA PRO A 392 5.68 32.62 -9.38
C PRO A 392 6.36 33.79 -8.68
N ALA A 393 5.59 34.72 -8.10
CA ALA A 393 6.13 35.86 -7.37
C ALA A 393 6.59 35.50 -5.94
N THR A 394 6.12 34.38 -5.39
CA THR A 394 6.45 33.90 -4.03
C THR A 394 6.70 32.38 -4.07
N PRO A 395 7.73 31.92 -4.79
CA PRO A 395 7.95 30.49 -5.00
C PRO A 395 8.22 29.71 -3.71
N ASP A 396 8.74 30.39 -2.68
CA ASP A 396 9.04 29.81 -1.36
C ASP A 396 7.78 29.58 -0.51
N SER A 397 6.62 30.17 -0.86
CA SER A 397 5.33 29.94 -0.20
C SER A 397 4.55 28.78 -0.83
N GLY A 398 5.21 27.92 -1.60
CA GLY A 398 4.58 26.77 -2.23
C GLY A 398 4.18 25.68 -1.22
N PHE A 399 3.29 24.79 -1.66
CA PHE A 399 2.85 23.63 -0.88
C PHE A 399 2.54 22.46 -1.79
N SER A 400 2.41 21.28 -1.21
CA SER A 400 2.05 20.04 -1.91
C SER A 400 0.61 19.66 -1.57
N VAL A 401 -0.14 19.22 -2.58
CA VAL A 401 -1.45 18.57 -2.41
C VAL A 401 -1.29 17.10 -2.76
N VAL A 402 -1.86 16.25 -1.91
CA VAL A 402 -1.84 14.79 -2.03
C VAL A 402 -3.26 14.29 -2.19
N PHE A 403 -3.61 13.72 -3.34
CA PHE A 403 -4.92 13.10 -3.56
C PHE A 403 -4.86 11.59 -3.36
N TYR A 404 -5.86 11.05 -2.66
CA TYR A 404 -6.15 9.61 -2.61
C TYR A 404 -7.48 9.32 -3.28
N ASP A 405 -7.46 8.41 -4.27
CA ASP A 405 -8.67 7.78 -4.81
C ASP A 405 -8.95 6.51 -4.01
N ASN A 406 -9.78 6.61 -2.97
CA ASN A 406 -10.10 5.45 -2.16
C ASN A 406 -11.17 4.62 -2.83
N ALA A 407 -10.85 3.36 -3.15
CA ALA A 407 -11.89 2.43 -3.54
C ALA A 407 -12.90 2.27 -2.38
N GLY A 408 -14.18 2.47 -2.68
CA GLY A 408 -15.27 2.36 -1.69
C GLY A 408 -15.32 0.99 -0.99
N GLU A 409 -14.76 -0.04 -1.63
CA GLU A 409 -14.59 -1.40 -1.10
C GLU A 409 -13.72 -1.46 0.17
N HIS A 410 -12.95 -0.42 0.49
CA HIS A 410 -12.23 -0.34 1.76
C HIS A 410 -13.13 0.02 2.93
N PHE A 411 -14.33 0.54 2.66
CA PHE A 411 -15.33 0.96 3.66
C PHE A 411 -16.53 0.00 3.70
N GLU A 412 -16.42 -1.18 3.08
CA GLU A 412 -17.44 -2.23 3.20
C GLU A 412 -17.30 -2.96 4.55
N PRO A 413 -18.42 -3.30 5.23
CA PRO A 413 -18.42 -3.80 6.62
C PRO A 413 -17.67 -5.12 6.85
N THR A 414 -17.38 -5.90 5.81
CA THR A 414 -16.79 -7.24 5.90
C THR A 414 -15.26 -7.27 5.93
N ARG A 415 -14.58 -6.10 5.85
CA ARG A 415 -13.12 -6.01 5.87
C ARG A 415 -12.61 -5.49 7.22
N ASN A 416 -11.79 -6.30 7.90
CA ASN A 416 -11.08 -5.90 9.10
C ASN A 416 -10.19 -4.67 8.83
N SER A 417 -10.27 -3.65 9.69
CA SER A 417 -9.46 -2.42 9.65
C SER A 417 -7.95 -2.68 9.77
N ALA A 418 -7.58 -3.81 10.38
CA ALA A 418 -6.20 -4.28 10.45
C ALA A 418 -5.69 -4.79 9.09
N ASP A 419 -6.53 -5.37 8.25
CA ASP A 419 -6.16 -5.98 6.97
C ASP A 419 -6.36 -5.02 5.78
N SER A 420 -7.00 -3.87 6.03
CA SER A 420 -7.24 -2.83 5.02
C SER A 420 -6.94 -1.42 5.55
N PRO A 421 -5.67 -1.09 5.83
CA PRO A 421 -5.27 0.23 6.33
C PRO A 421 -5.50 1.37 5.32
N GLY A 422 -5.92 1.07 4.09
CA GLY A 422 -6.06 2.03 2.99
C GLY A 422 -6.90 3.28 3.29
N ALA A 423 -7.81 3.21 4.26
CA ALA A 423 -8.67 4.32 4.67
C ALA A 423 -8.09 5.23 5.77
N GLN A 424 -6.91 4.93 6.32
CA GLN A 424 -6.42 5.63 7.52
C GLN A 424 -5.94 7.07 7.26
N HIS A 425 -5.62 7.41 6.01
CA HIS A 425 -5.30 8.78 5.62
C HIS A 425 -6.44 9.79 5.87
N ILE A 426 -7.70 9.33 5.96
CA ILE A 426 -8.85 10.21 6.24
C ILE A 426 -8.68 10.90 7.60
N ALA A 427 -8.10 10.22 8.59
CA ALA A 427 -7.87 10.78 9.92
C ALA A 427 -6.84 11.92 9.92
N VAL A 428 -5.93 11.94 8.94
CA VAL A 428 -4.90 12.99 8.77
C VAL A 428 -5.20 13.92 7.60
N ALA A 429 -6.40 13.83 7.01
CA ALA A 429 -6.76 14.63 5.84
C ALA A 429 -6.97 16.11 6.21
N SER A 430 -6.46 17.00 5.36
CA SER A 430 -6.80 18.42 5.37
C SER A 430 -8.16 18.71 4.73
N GLY A 431 -8.69 17.76 3.95
CA GLY A 431 -10.04 17.82 3.39
C GLY A 431 -10.55 16.45 2.95
N ILE A 432 -11.84 16.21 3.17
CA ILE A 432 -12.52 14.96 2.81
C ILE A 432 -13.55 15.28 1.73
N PHE A 433 -13.56 14.50 0.66
CA PHE A 433 -14.42 14.67 -0.50
C PHE A 433 -15.29 13.43 -0.67
N PHE A 434 -16.56 13.52 -0.29
CA PHE A 434 -17.50 12.40 -0.44
C PHE A 434 -18.28 12.53 -1.74
N LEU A 435 -18.00 11.67 -2.72
CA LEU A 435 -18.70 11.63 -4.01
C LEU A 435 -19.93 10.72 -3.94
N PHE A 436 -21.09 11.35 -3.90
CA PHE A 436 -22.41 10.72 -3.96
C PHE A 436 -22.90 10.62 -5.41
N ASP A 437 -23.28 9.42 -5.84
CA ASP A 437 -23.88 9.14 -7.14
C ASP A 437 -25.41 9.07 -7.02
N PRO A 438 -26.14 10.07 -7.54
CA PRO A 438 -27.60 10.07 -7.48
C PRO A 438 -28.24 8.95 -8.32
N LEU A 439 -27.57 8.44 -9.36
CA LEU A 439 -28.12 7.36 -10.18
C LEU A 439 -28.03 5.99 -9.48
N HIS A 440 -27.31 5.89 -8.36
CA HIS A 440 -27.29 4.68 -7.52
C HIS A 440 -28.33 4.71 -6.40
N ASN A 441 -28.87 5.88 -6.05
CA ASN A 441 -29.83 6.01 -4.97
C ASN A 441 -31.28 5.87 -5.46
N THR A 442 -32.07 5.06 -4.77
CA THR A 442 -33.44 4.70 -5.18
C THR A 442 -34.38 5.90 -5.13
N GLU A 443 -34.35 6.68 -4.04
CA GLU A 443 -35.21 7.84 -3.84
C GLU A 443 -34.90 8.94 -4.87
N PHE A 444 -33.62 9.15 -5.15
CA PHE A 444 -33.17 10.13 -6.13
C PHE A 444 -33.59 9.73 -7.54
N ARG A 445 -33.40 8.47 -7.92
CA ARG A 445 -33.84 7.92 -9.21
C ARG A 445 -35.34 8.09 -9.43
N ALA A 446 -36.15 7.96 -8.39
CA ALA A 446 -37.61 8.12 -8.50
C ALA A 446 -38.03 9.52 -8.98
N MET A 447 -37.20 10.55 -8.74
CA MET A 447 -37.48 11.91 -9.22
C MET A 447 -36.88 12.22 -10.61
N MET A 448 -35.98 11.37 -11.11
CA MET A 448 -35.31 11.56 -12.40
C MET A 448 -36.16 11.01 -13.56
N THR A 449 -37.44 11.40 -13.60
CA THR A 449 -38.38 10.97 -14.64
C THR A 449 -38.01 11.58 -15.99
N GLY A 450 -37.80 10.72 -17.00
CA GLY A 450 -37.42 11.15 -18.35
C GLY A 450 -35.91 11.27 -18.60
N VAL A 451 -35.07 10.99 -17.60
CA VAL A 451 -33.61 10.90 -17.80
C VAL A 451 -33.28 9.62 -18.55
N THR A 452 -32.58 9.73 -19.68
CA THR A 452 -32.23 8.62 -20.59
C THR A 452 -30.84 8.04 -20.35
N ASP A 453 -30.17 8.45 -19.27
CA ASP A 453 -28.82 8.02 -18.94
C ASP A 453 -28.73 6.47 -18.89
N PRO A 454 -27.84 5.84 -19.68
CA PRO A 454 -27.78 4.39 -19.79
C PRO A 454 -27.36 3.71 -18.48
N GLN A 455 -26.77 4.45 -17.53
CA GLN A 455 -26.41 3.93 -16.22
C GLN A 455 -27.64 3.66 -15.33
N ILE A 456 -28.80 4.29 -15.59
CA ILE A 456 -30.04 4.05 -14.84
C ILE A 456 -30.54 2.62 -15.01
N LYS A 457 -30.32 2.01 -16.20
CA LYS A 457 -30.78 0.65 -16.49
C LYS A 457 -30.11 -0.42 -15.62
N LYS A 458 -28.95 -0.13 -15.03
CA LYS A 458 -28.22 -1.07 -14.18
C LYS A 458 -28.76 -0.99 -12.75
N HIS A 459 -29.37 -2.07 -12.28
CA HIS A 459 -29.67 -2.21 -10.85
C HIS A 459 -28.37 -2.46 -10.08
N ARG A 460 -28.13 -1.62 -9.08
CA ARG A 460 -27.01 -1.74 -8.16
C ARG A 460 -27.54 -1.60 -6.74
N ILE A 461 -26.83 -2.21 -5.79
CA ILE A 461 -27.14 -2.07 -4.37
C ILE A 461 -26.66 -0.68 -3.94
N ASP A 462 -27.55 0.13 -3.37
CA ASP A 462 -27.17 1.39 -2.76
C ASP A 462 -26.52 1.11 -1.40
N GLN A 463 -25.29 1.55 -1.23
CA GLN A 463 -24.49 1.40 0.00
C GLN A 463 -23.83 2.72 0.40
N GLN A 464 -24.26 3.84 -0.19
CA GLN A 464 -23.57 5.12 -0.03
C GLN A 464 -23.70 5.68 1.38
N ASP A 465 -24.86 5.48 2.01
CA ASP A 465 -25.13 5.81 3.40
C ASP A 465 -24.29 4.96 4.37
N VAL A 466 -24.17 3.65 4.09
CA VAL A 466 -23.34 2.70 4.84
C VAL A 466 -21.86 3.10 4.77
N ILE A 467 -21.35 3.40 3.57
CA ILE A 467 -19.95 3.83 3.38
C ILE A 467 -19.66 5.12 4.14
N LEU A 468 -20.60 6.07 4.15
CA LEU A 468 -20.44 7.32 4.88
C LEU A 468 -20.48 7.10 6.41
N ALA A 469 -21.38 6.24 6.90
CA ALA A 469 -21.43 5.87 8.31
C ALA A 469 -20.16 5.12 8.77
N GLU A 470 -19.65 4.19 7.96
CA GLU A 470 -18.39 3.51 8.25
C GLU A 470 -17.20 4.48 8.26
N THR A 471 -17.22 5.48 7.37
CA THR A 471 -16.23 6.56 7.37
C THR A 471 -16.26 7.33 8.70
N GLU A 472 -17.45 7.64 9.22
CA GLU A 472 -17.61 8.28 10.54
C GLU A 472 -16.99 7.46 11.67
N VAL A 473 -17.40 6.20 11.78
CA VAL A 473 -16.93 5.27 12.83
C VAL A 473 -15.41 5.15 12.78
N ARG A 474 -14.85 5.06 11.57
CA ARG A 474 -13.42 4.89 11.36
C ARG A 474 -12.62 6.14 11.73
N ILE A 475 -13.07 7.33 11.34
CA ILE A 475 -12.43 8.60 11.73
C ILE A 475 -12.41 8.70 13.25
N LYS A 476 -13.55 8.48 13.90
CA LYS A 476 -13.66 8.61 15.35
C LYS A 476 -12.79 7.61 16.09
N SER A 477 -12.76 6.35 15.62
CA SER A 477 -11.91 5.30 16.18
C SER A 477 -10.42 5.64 16.07
N LEU A 478 -9.96 6.06 14.89
CA LEU A 478 -8.55 6.40 14.65
C LEU A 478 -8.09 7.64 15.42
N LEU A 479 -8.97 8.61 15.63
CA LEU A 479 -8.69 9.83 16.38
C LEU A 479 -8.98 9.72 17.88
N GLY A 480 -9.43 8.55 18.36
CA GLY A 480 -9.80 8.34 19.77
C GLY A 480 -10.93 9.26 20.24
N MET A 481 -11.84 9.63 19.34
CA MET A 481 -12.93 10.59 19.61
C MET A 481 -14.15 9.92 20.22
N ASP A 482 -14.84 10.65 21.10
CA ASP A 482 -16.16 10.26 21.59
C ASP A 482 -17.19 10.25 20.45
N ALA A 483 -18.19 9.37 20.56
CA ALA A 483 -19.24 9.22 19.54
C ALA A 483 -19.99 10.52 19.22
N ARG A 484 -20.06 11.49 20.14
CA ARG A 484 -20.75 12.78 19.94
C ARG A 484 -19.85 13.86 19.34
N GLN A 485 -18.53 13.67 19.37
CA GLN A 485 -17.58 14.63 18.83
C GLN A 485 -17.61 14.60 17.31
N ARG A 486 -17.23 15.73 16.70
CA ARG A 486 -17.12 15.92 15.25
C ARG A 486 -15.74 16.47 14.93
N VAL A 487 -15.17 16.09 13.80
CA VAL A 487 -13.92 16.68 13.34
C VAL A 487 -14.17 18.11 12.83
N ALA A 488 -13.14 18.94 12.84
CA ALA A 488 -13.18 20.25 12.17
C ALA A 488 -12.77 20.18 10.69
N THR A 489 -12.26 19.03 10.24
CA THR A 489 -11.80 18.81 8.87
C THR A 489 -12.91 19.14 7.87
N PRO A 490 -12.64 20.01 6.86
CA PRO A 490 -13.58 20.29 5.79
C PRO A 490 -14.09 19.02 5.11
N LEU A 491 -15.41 18.81 5.11
CA LEU A 491 -16.08 17.71 4.41
C LEU A 491 -16.91 18.26 3.25
N ALA A 492 -16.46 18.03 2.02
CA ALA A 492 -17.18 18.34 0.81
C ALA A 492 -18.08 17.16 0.39
N VAL A 493 -19.39 17.31 0.56
CA VAL A 493 -20.38 16.37 0.03
C VAL A 493 -20.68 16.73 -1.41
N MET A 494 -20.14 15.95 -2.34
CA MET A 494 -20.24 16.18 -3.78
C MET A 494 -21.36 15.31 -4.37
N VAL A 495 -22.48 15.93 -4.71
CA VAL A 495 -23.59 15.29 -5.44
C VAL A 495 -23.23 15.29 -6.92
N GLY A 496 -22.80 14.12 -7.40
CA GLY A 496 -22.32 13.91 -8.77
C GLY A 496 -23.41 14.02 -9.82
N LYS A 497 -22.99 13.97 -11.09
CA LYS A 497 -23.87 13.94 -12.27
C LYS A 497 -24.90 15.09 -12.28
N TYR A 498 -24.48 16.27 -11.84
CA TYR A 498 -25.35 17.46 -11.77
C TYR A 498 -26.06 17.79 -13.09
N ASP A 499 -25.46 17.43 -14.23
CA ASP A 499 -26.09 17.54 -15.55
C ASP A 499 -27.42 16.78 -15.65
N THR A 500 -27.60 15.66 -14.93
CA THR A 500 -28.83 14.85 -15.01
C THR A 500 -29.97 15.35 -14.13
N TRP A 501 -29.67 16.12 -13.08
CA TRP A 501 -30.65 16.53 -12.08
C TRP A 501 -30.69 18.04 -11.80
N SER A 502 -29.90 18.85 -12.51
CA SER A 502 -29.85 20.31 -12.32
C SER A 502 -31.23 20.99 -12.32
N ALA A 503 -32.14 20.56 -13.18
CA ALA A 503 -33.52 21.05 -13.23
C ALA A 503 -34.30 20.84 -11.91
N LEU A 504 -34.00 19.78 -11.14
CA LEU A 504 -34.63 19.50 -9.85
C LEU A 504 -34.23 20.50 -8.77
N LEU A 505 -33.11 21.21 -8.95
CA LEU A 505 -32.66 22.26 -8.04
C LEU A 505 -33.40 23.59 -8.28
N GLY A 506 -34.13 23.72 -9.39
CA GLY A 506 -34.85 24.91 -9.85
C GLY A 506 -34.13 25.65 -10.99
N GLU A 507 -34.81 26.62 -11.62
CA GLU A 507 -34.33 27.31 -12.84
C GLU A 507 -33.13 28.24 -12.62
N GLN A 508 -32.90 28.70 -11.39
CA GLN A 508 -31.77 29.56 -11.08
C GLN A 508 -30.46 28.78 -11.16
N GLU A 509 -29.45 29.33 -11.84
CA GLU A 509 -28.11 28.75 -11.84
C GLU A 509 -27.44 28.86 -10.46
N LEU A 510 -26.38 28.07 -10.26
CA LEU A 510 -25.54 28.20 -9.08
C LEU A 510 -24.68 29.46 -9.20
N LEU A 511 -24.54 30.21 -8.11
CA LEU A 511 -23.72 31.41 -8.07
C LEU A 511 -22.24 31.08 -8.36
N PRO A 512 -21.48 31.98 -9.02
CA PRO A 512 -20.07 31.73 -9.33
C PRO A 512 -19.25 31.61 -8.05
N ALA A 513 -18.44 30.55 -7.95
CA ALA A 513 -17.59 30.30 -6.79
C ALA A 513 -16.32 31.16 -6.77
N VAL A 514 -15.88 31.63 -7.94
CA VAL A 514 -14.73 32.53 -8.11
C VAL A 514 -15.20 33.75 -8.89
N VAL A 515 -14.87 34.94 -8.38
CA VAL A 515 -15.16 36.22 -9.02
C VAL A 515 -13.91 37.09 -8.86
N ASP A 516 -13.42 37.64 -9.96
CA ASP A 516 -12.25 38.53 -9.99
C ASP A 516 -11.01 37.97 -9.27
N GLY A 517 -10.74 36.68 -9.47
CA GLY A 517 -9.60 36.00 -8.86
C GLY A 517 -9.72 35.75 -7.35
N VAL A 518 -10.93 35.85 -6.80
CA VAL A 518 -11.21 35.62 -5.37
C VAL A 518 -12.29 34.55 -5.20
N VAL A 519 -12.05 33.61 -4.28
CA VAL A 519 -13.07 32.61 -3.90
C VAL A 519 -14.17 33.30 -3.08
N ARG A 520 -15.41 33.25 -3.59
CA ARG A 520 -16.59 33.83 -2.95
C ARG A 520 -17.24 32.82 -2.01
N LEU A 521 -16.83 32.82 -0.73
CA LEU A 521 -17.33 31.86 0.25
C LEU A 521 -18.84 32.01 0.49
N ASP A 522 -19.41 33.21 0.37
CA ASP A 522 -20.86 33.41 0.51
C ASP A 522 -21.66 32.78 -0.63
N ASN A 523 -21.14 32.86 -1.85
CA ASN A 523 -21.75 32.23 -3.02
C ASN A 523 -21.72 30.71 -2.84
N ILE A 524 -20.57 30.16 -2.42
CA ILE A 524 -20.42 28.75 -2.09
C ILE A 524 -21.40 28.34 -0.98
N LYS A 525 -21.51 29.12 0.10
CA LYS A 525 -22.42 28.86 1.21
C LYS A 525 -23.89 28.90 0.77
N THR A 526 -24.27 29.85 -0.09
CA THR A 526 -25.63 29.98 -0.63
C THR A 526 -25.98 28.78 -1.52
N ASN A 527 -25.08 28.43 -2.44
CA ASN A 527 -25.21 27.24 -3.29
C ASN A 527 -25.30 25.97 -2.44
N SER A 528 -24.42 25.83 -1.45
CA SER A 528 -24.40 24.70 -0.53
C SER A 528 -25.70 24.58 0.25
N LYS A 529 -26.27 25.69 0.74
CA LYS A 529 -27.57 25.64 1.42
C LYS A 529 -28.64 25.10 0.49
N ARG A 530 -28.68 25.54 -0.77
CA ARG A 530 -29.65 25.08 -1.77
C ARG A 530 -29.51 23.58 -2.06
N VAL A 531 -28.28 23.10 -2.29
CA VAL A 531 -28.01 21.66 -2.51
C VAL A 531 -28.33 20.83 -1.27
N ARG A 532 -27.93 21.31 -0.08
CA ARG A 532 -28.23 20.68 1.20
C ARG A 532 -29.73 20.55 1.42
N ASP A 533 -30.49 21.62 1.26
CA ASP A 533 -31.94 21.63 1.47
C ASP A 533 -32.64 20.66 0.50
N PHE A 534 -32.12 20.52 -0.72
CA PHE A 534 -32.57 19.50 -1.66
C PHE A 534 -32.21 18.09 -1.15
N MET A 535 -30.96 17.83 -0.77
CA MET A 535 -30.53 16.53 -0.23
C MET A 535 -31.30 16.12 1.04
N VAL A 536 -31.67 17.06 1.93
CA VAL A 536 -32.51 16.78 3.10
C VAL A 536 -33.87 16.20 2.71
N ARG A 537 -34.46 16.69 1.61
CA ARG A 537 -35.76 16.19 1.14
C ARG A 537 -35.67 14.79 0.50
N VAL A 538 -34.51 14.46 -0.05
CA VAL A 538 -34.33 13.31 -0.94
C VAL A 538 -33.61 12.15 -0.25
N CYS A 539 -32.47 12.46 0.37
CA CYS A 539 -31.59 11.51 1.06
C CYS A 539 -31.17 12.10 2.43
N PRO A 540 -32.10 12.25 3.39
CA PRO A 540 -31.79 12.85 4.70
C PRO A 540 -30.70 12.11 5.47
N SER A 541 -30.57 10.78 5.28
CA SER A 541 -29.53 9.96 5.91
C SER A 541 -28.11 10.40 5.52
N ILE A 542 -27.88 10.73 4.26
CA ILE A 542 -26.57 11.23 3.78
C ILE A 542 -26.22 12.56 4.44
N VAL A 543 -27.19 13.46 4.54
CA VAL A 543 -27.00 14.76 5.22
C VAL A 543 -26.68 14.55 6.69
N ALA A 544 -27.47 13.73 7.38
CA ALA A 544 -27.28 13.44 8.80
C ALA A 544 -25.90 12.83 9.09
N ASN A 545 -25.47 11.84 8.32
CA ASN A 545 -24.16 11.19 8.50
C ASN A 545 -23.02 12.17 8.21
N ALA A 546 -23.11 12.98 7.14
CA ALA A 546 -22.08 13.97 6.84
C ALA A 546 -21.89 15.00 7.99
N GLU A 547 -23.00 15.48 8.54
CA GLU A 547 -22.99 16.46 9.65
C GLU A 547 -22.65 15.84 11.01
N ALA A 548 -22.74 14.51 11.14
CA ALA A 548 -22.25 13.78 12.31
C ALA A 548 -20.73 13.55 12.27
N ILE A 549 -20.14 13.53 11.07
CA ILE A 549 -18.69 13.40 10.87
C ILE A 549 -17.98 14.71 11.22
N SER A 550 -18.37 15.81 10.56
CA SER A 550 -17.66 17.09 10.63
C SER A 550 -18.56 18.24 11.06
N SER A 551 -18.00 19.20 11.79
CA SER A 551 -18.64 20.49 12.06
C SER A 551 -18.52 21.47 10.87
N ASN A 552 -17.74 21.11 9.86
CA ASN A 552 -17.44 21.93 8.68
C ASN A 552 -17.81 21.18 7.40
N VAL A 553 -19.10 21.19 7.06
CA VAL A 553 -19.66 20.47 5.90
C VAL A 553 -20.17 21.46 4.85
N CYS A 554 -19.80 21.23 3.60
CA CYS A 554 -20.31 21.99 2.46
C CYS A 554 -20.78 21.03 1.36
N TYR A 555 -21.93 21.35 0.76
CA TYR A 555 -22.60 20.53 -0.25
C TYR A 555 -22.39 21.13 -1.63
N PHE A 556 -21.95 20.33 -2.58
CA PHE A 556 -21.62 20.77 -3.93
C PHE A 556 -22.36 19.93 -4.95
N ALA A 557 -22.92 20.58 -5.96
CA ALA A 557 -23.37 19.90 -7.16
C ALA A 557 -22.21 19.86 -8.15
N VAL A 558 -21.79 18.67 -8.59
CA VAL A 558 -20.66 18.53 -9.51
C VAL A 558 -21.02 17.61 -10.67
N SER A 559 -20.46 17.87 -11.84
CA SER A 559 -20.48 16.91 -12.94
C SER A 559 -19.11 16.86 -13.62
N PRO A 560 -18.31 15.81 -13.39
CA PRO A 560 -17.02 15.63 -14.04
C PRO A 560 -17.10 15.60 -15.56
N LEU A 561 -18.06 14.83 -16.09
CA LEU A 561 -18.23 14.70 -17.54
C LEU A 561 -19.09 15.81 -18.11
N GLY A 562 -20.05 16.34 -17.35
CA GLY A 562 -20.98 17.37 -17.83
C GLY A 562 -22.07 16.87 -18.78
N SER A 563 -22.05 15.58 -19.10
CA SER A 563 -22.97 14.90 -20.00
C SER A 563 -23.12 13.43 -19.57
N SER A 564 -24.26 12.84 -19.91
CA SER A 564 -24.47 11.40 -19.78
C SER A 564 -23.47 10.62 -20.65
N PRO A 565 -22.94 9.48 -20.16
CA PRO A 565 -22.12 8.59 -20.97
C PRO A 565 -22.95 7.91 -22.07
N VAL A 566 -22.27 7.35 -23.07
CA VAL A 566 -22.88 6.68 -24.23
C VAL A 566 -22.59 5.18 -24.21
N GLU A 567 -23.49 4.40 -24.81
CA GLU A 567 -23.26 2.97 -25.06
C GLU A 567 -22.33 2.81 -26.28
N PHE A 568 -21.36 1.91 -26.20
CA PHE A 568 -20.46 1.56 -27.31
C PHE A 568 -20.07 0.07 -27.23
N LEU A 569 -19.48 -0.49 -28.28
CA LEU A 569 -18.92 -1.86 -28.28
C LEU A 569 -17.40 -1.77 -28.10
N ASP A 570 -16.84 -2.51 -27.15
CA ASP A 570 -15.38 -2.62 -27.03
C ASP A 570 -14.78 -3.52 -28.14
N ARG A 571 -13.45 -3.63 -28.17
CA ARG A 571 -12.69 -4.41 -29.17
C ARG A 571 -13.11 -5.88 -29.25
N GLU A 572 -13.68 -6.41 -28.18
CA GLU A 572 -14.17 -7.79 -28.09
C GLU A 572 -15.65 -7.92 -28.48
N GLY A 573 -16.29 -6.81 -28.88
CA GLY A 573 -17.70 -6.73 -29.24
C GLY A 573 -18.63 -6.69 -28.02
N THR A 574 -18.12 -6.42 -26.82
CA THR A 574 -18.92 -6.37 -25.60
C THR A 574 -19.53 -4.97 -25.41
N PRO A 575 -20.84 -4.85 -25.14
CA PRO A 575 -21.46 -3.57 -24.82
C PRO A 575 -20.89 -2.95 -23.54
N ARG A 576 -20.37 -1.72 -23.67
CA ARG A 576 -19.82 -0.90 -22.59
C ARG A 576 -20.54 0.45 -22.54
N ILE A 577 -20.37 1.15 -21.42
CA ILE A 577 -20.85 2.52 -21.22
C ILE A 577 -19.65 3.37 -20.83
N GLY A 578 -19.36 4.42 -21.59
CA GLY A 578 -18.20 5.29 -21.39
C GLY A 578 -18.49 6.73 -21.78
N PRO A 579 -17.60 7.68 -21.42
CA PRO A 579 -17.77 9.08 -21.81
C PRO A 579 -17.65 9.23 -23.33
N ASP A 580 -18.41 10.15 -23.91
CA ASP A 580 -18.08 10.66 -25.25
C ASP A 580 -17.06 11.80 -25.09
N PRO A 581 -15.80 11.64 -25.55
CA PRO A 581 -14.77 12.65 -25.36
C PRO A 581 -15.11 14.00 -26.00
N LYS A 582 -16.00 14.03 -27.01
CA LYS A 582 -16.45 15.27 -27.67
C LYS A 582 -17.50 16.04 -26.88
N GLN A 583 -18.13 15.40 -25.89
CA GLN A 583 -19.21 15.98 -25.09
C GLN A 583 -18.77 16.33 -23.66
N ILE A 584 -17.50 16.08 -23.30
CA ILE A 584 -16.97 16.40 -21.98
C ILE A 584 -17.05 17.92 -21.74
N ASN A 585 -17.92 18.33 -20.82
CA ASN A 585 -18.16 19.71 -20.45
C ASN A 585 -18.31 19.87 -18.92
N PRO A 586 -17.20 19.74 -18.17
CA PRO A 586 -17.23 19.64 -16.71
C PRO A 586 -17.94 20.82 -16.03
N ARG A 587 -18.69 20.56 -14.95
CA ARG A 587 -19.43 21.57 -14.18
C ARG A 587 -19.04 21.55 -12.71
N HIS A 588 -18.57 22.69 -12.21
CA HIS A 588 -18.24 22.97 -10.80
C HIS A 588 -17.26 21.98 -10.15
N VAL A 589 -16.43 21.28 -10.93
CA VAL A 589 -15.59 20.18 -10.46
C VAL A 589 -14.49 20.65 -9.51
N GLU A 590 -13.85 21.79 -9.81
CA GLU A 590 -12.79 22.38 -8.97
C GLU A 590 -13.32 23.07 -7.71
N VAL A 591 -14.60 23.45 -7.67
CA VAL A 591 -15.18 24.28 -6.59
C VAL A 591 -15.01 23.66 -5.20
N PRO A 592 -15.27 22.35 -4.97
CA PRO A 592 -14.96 21.71 -3.69
C PRO A 592 -13.50 21.86 -3.28
N THR A 593 -12.56 21.69 -4.22
CA THR A 593 -11.12 21.77 -3.91
C THR A 593 -10.70 23.20 -3.58
N LEU A 594 -11.23 24.19 -4.31
CA LEU A 594 -11.00 25.61 -4.02
C LEU A 594 -11.55 26.00 -2.64
N TRP A 595 -12.72 25.49 -2.26
CA TRP A 595 -13.29 25.71 -0.92
C TRP A 595 -12.41 25.15 0.21
N VAL A 596 -11.85 23.94 0.03
CA VAL A 596 -10.91 23.36 1.00
C VAL A 596 -9.61 24.16 1.04
N LEU A 597 -9.03 24.48 -0.13
CA LEU A 597 -7.78 25.23 -0.20
C LEU A 597 -7.89 26.65 0.39
N ALA A 598 -9.02 27.34 0.17
CA ALA A 598 -9.28 28.67 0.76
C ALA A 598 -9.24 28.67 2.30
N GLN A 599 -9.44 27.50 2.93
CA GLN A 599 -9.36 27.33 4.38
C GLN A 599 -8.01 26.80 4.84
N ALA A 600 -7.39 25.91 4.06
CA ALA A 600 -6.12 25.27 4.40
C ALA A 600 -4.90 26.17 4.14
N VAL A 601 -4.96 27.02 3.10
CA VAL A 601 -3.89 27.91 2.63
C VAL A 601 -4.46 29.28 2.21
N PRO A 602 -5.12 30.01 3.13
CA PRO A 602 -5.82 31.27 2.83
C PRO A 602 -4.89 32.37 2.27
N GLU A 603 -3.60 32.31 2.58
CA GLU A 603 -2.56 33.20 2.06
C GLU A 603 -2.29 33.00 0.56
N MET A 604 -2.52 31.80 0.03
CA MET A 604 -2.36 31.46 -1.38
C MET A 604 -3.67 31.56 -2.15
N ILE A 605 -4.79 31.18 -1.52
CA ILE A 605 -6.12 31.21 -2.14
C ILE A 605 -6.96 32.32 -1.51
N PRO A 606 -6.95 33.54 -2.09
CA PRO A 606 -7.69 34.65 -1.55
C PRO A 606 -9.18 34.34 -1.56
N SER A 607 -9.83 34.60 -0.43
CA SER A 607 -11.25 34.33 -0.26
C SER A 607 -11.94 35.47 0.50
N THR A 608 -13.23 35.64 0.24
CA THR A 608 -14.06 36.65 0.91
C THR A 608 -15.33 36.00 1.45
N SER A 609 -15.64 36.33 2.70
CA SER A 609 -16.95 36.17 3.32
C SER A 609 -17.59 37.55 3.49
N ALA A 610 -18.90 37.65 3.35
CA ALA A 610 -19.64 38.89 3.56
C ALA A 610 -19.42 39.35 5.01
N HIS A 611 -19.13 40.64 5.17
CA HIS A 611 -19.09 41.32 6.46
C HIS A 611 -20.43 41.29 7.18
#